data_AF-A0A6G7Z389-F1
#
_entry.id   AF-A0A6G7Z389-F1
#
_cell.length_a   1.000
_cell.length_b   1.000
_cell.length_c   1.000
_cell.angle_alpha   90.00
_cell.angle_beta   90.00
_cell.angle_gamma   90.00
#
_symmetry.space_group_name_H-M   'P 1'
#
loop_
_entity.id
_entity.type
_entity.pdbx_description
1 polymer ?
#
loop_
_entity_poly.entity_id
_entity_poly.type
_entity_poly.pdbx_seq_one_letter_code
_entity_poly.pdbx_strand_id
1 'polypeptide(L)'
;MALTAQVKDELARLRVDRTSCRKAEVSSLLRFAGGLHIVSGRIVVEAEVDTGVVARRLKTSIAEVYGHQSEVVVIAPGGLRRGQRYVVRVVREGESLARQTGLLDNRGRPVRGLPPQVVAGGTEESAAAWRGAFLAHGSLTEPGRSSSLEITCPGPEAALALVGAARRLGVQSKAREVRGVDRVVVRDGEAISQLLVQMGAPEVAVVWDERRARREVRGTANRLANFDDANLRRSARAAVAAGARVERAFEILGADLPEHLREAGELRLAHKQASLEELGQIADPPLTKDAVAGRIRRLLATADKRAEELGIPDTEAGLAPELLDP
;
A
#
# COMPACT_ATOMS: atom_id res chain seq x y z
N MET A 1 -17.23 -8.27 5.29
CA MET A 1 -16.31 -8.26 6.44
C MET A 1 -15.00 -7.61 6.05
N ALA A 2 -14.35 -6.84 6.94
CA ALA A 2 -13.00 -6.34 6.72
C ALA A 2 -12.03 -7.51 6.52
N LEU A 3 -11.01 -7.36 5.65
CA LEU A 3 -10.09 -8.45 5.30
C LEU A 3 -9.42 -9.08 6.53
N THR A 4 -8.99 -8.28 7.52
CA THR A 4 -8.44 -8.80 8.79
C THR A 4 -9.34 -9.84 9.45
N ALA A 5 -10.65 -9.58 9.52
CA ALA A 5 -11.59 -10.49 10.17
C ALA A 5 -11.74 -11.79 9.37
N GLN A 6 -11.70 -11.72 8.04
CA GLN A 6 -11.76 -12.90 7.17
C GLN A 6 -10.50 -13.77 7.37
N VAL A 7 -9.31 -13.16 7.38
CA VAL A 7 -8.05 -13.89 7.65
C VAL A 7 -8.12 -14.60 9.00
N LYS A 8 -8.57 -13.89 10.06
CA LYS A 8 -8.68 -14.49 11.39
C LYS A 8 -9.68 -15.65 11.44
N ASP A 9 -10.83 -15.55 10.76
CA ASP A 9 -11.81 -16.64 10.73
C ASP A 9 -11.29 -17.87 9.98
N GLU A 10 -10.67 -17.68 8.82
CA GLU A 10 -10.07 -18.76 8.01
C GLU A 10 -8.95 -19.47 8.79
N LEU A 11 -7.97 -18.71 9.30
CA LEU A 11 -6.86 -19.24 10.07
C LEU A 11 -7.32 -19.94 11.37
N ALA A 12 -8.40 -19.48 12.00
CA ALA A 12 -8.89 -20.10 13.21
C ALA A 12 -9.50 -21.49 12.96
N ARG A 13 -10.01 -21.75 11.75
CA ARG A 13 -10.62 -23.03 11.34
C ARG A 13 -9.61 -24.01 10.73
N LEU A 14 -8.44 -23.54 10.33
CA LEU A 14 -7.38 -24.35 9.74
C LEU A 14 -6.98 -25.54 10.64
N ARG A 15 -7.07 -26.77 10.13
CA ARG A 15 -6.55 -27.95 10.86
C ARG A 15 -5.03 -28.02 10.72
N VAL A 16 -4.35 -28.28 11.84
CA VAL A 16 -2.89 -28.39 11.91
C VAL A 16 -2.56 -29.67 12.63
N ASP A 17 -2.09 -30.68 11.88
CA ASP A 17 -1.90 -32.02 12.43
C ASP A 17 -0.55 -32.18 13.12
N ARG A 18 0.50 -31.53 12.59
CA ARG A 18 1.86 -31.67 13.10
C ARG A 18 2.03 -30.97 14.45
N THR A 19 2.38 -31.74 15.48
CA THR A 19 2.53 -31.24 16.86
C THR A 19 3.53 -30.09 16.99
N SER A 20 4.65 -30.11 16.26
CA SER A 20 5.64 -29.01 16.28
C SER A 20 5.03 -27.69 15.79
N CYS A 21 4.22 -27.72 14.74
CA CYS A 21 3.50 -26.56 14.22
C CYS A 21 2.46 -26.06 15.21
N ARG A 22 1.68 -26.96 15.83
CA ARG A 22 0.73 -26.59 16.88
C ARG A 22 1.43 -25.89 18.05
N LYS A 23 2.57 -26.43 18.50
CA LYS A 23 3.40 -25.82 19.56
C LYS A 23 3.92 -24.44 19.15
N ALA A 24 4.38 -24.27 17.91
CA ALA A 24 4.89 -22.99 17.41
C ALA A 24 3.79 -21.93 17.34
N GLU A 25 2.60 -22.32 16.86
CA GLU A 25 1.43 -21.44 16.82
C GLU A 25 0.99 -21.00 18.21
N VAL A 26 0.83 -21.93 19.16
CA VAL A 26 0.41 -21.61 20.54
C VAL A 26 1.44 -20.73 21.24
N SER A 27 2.74 -21.07 21.12
CA SER A 27 3.82 -20.27 21.73
C SER A 27 3.82 -18.83 21.21
N SER A 28 3.64 -18.66 19.90
CA SER A 28 3.56 -17.33 19.28
C SER A 28 2.29 -16.60 19.67
N LEU A 29 1.12 -17.24 19.59
CA LEU A 29 -0.17 -16.64 19.97
C LEU A 29 -0.16 -16.15 21.42
N LEU A 30 0.30 -16.99 22.35
CA LEU A 30 0.42 -16.60 23.76
C LEU A 30 1.40 -15.44 23.94
N ARG A 31 2.60 -15.48 23.33
CA ARG A 31 3.60 -14.42 23.49
C ARG A 31 3.07 -13.07 23.01
N PHE A 32 2.38 -13.06 21.87
CA PHE A 32 1.84 -11.84 21.27
C PHE A 32 0.58 -11.36 22.00
N ALA A 33 -0.26 -12.25 22.51
CA ALA A 33 -1.51 -11.90 23.21
C ALA A 33 -1.34 -11.53 24.70
N GLY A 34 -0.10 -11.33 25.18
CA GLY A 34 0.19 -10.95 26.57
C GLY A 34 0.30 -12.12 27.56
N GLY A 35 0.56 -13.33 27.07
CA GLY A 35 0.49 -14.64 27.74
C GLY A 35 1.06 -14.84 29.14
N LEU A 36 1.77 -13.89 29.76
CA LEU A 36 2.46 -14.09 31.04
C LEU A 36 2.08 -13.01 32.05
N HIS A 37 1.39 -13.43 33.11
CA HIS A 37 0.98 -12.55 34.21
C HIS A 37 1.42 -13.13 35.55
N ILE A 38 1.68 -12.23 36.51
CA ILE A 38 1.90 -12.60 37.91
C ILE A 38 0.74 -12.05 38.71
N VAL A 39 -0.05 -12.95 39.30
CA VAL A 39 -1.23 -12.60 40.10
C VAL A 39 -1.03 -13.19 41.50
N SER A 40 -0.96 -12.32 42.50
CA SER A 40 -0.76 -12.72 43.92
C SER A 40 0.44 -13.68 44.11
N GLY A 41 1.56 -13.41 43.42
CA GLY A 41 2.78 -14.21 43.50
C GLY A 41 2.74 -15.54 42.71
N ARG A 42 1.66 -15.82 41.96
CA ARG A 42 1.53 -17.01 41.11
C ARG A 42 1.59 -16.63 39.64
N ILE A 43 2.22 -17.49 38.84
CA ILE A 43 2.29 -17.33 37.39
C ILE A 43 0.97 -17.82 36.79
N VAL A 44 0.31 -16.95 36.06
CA VAL A 44 -0.92 -17.20 35.32
C VAL A 44 -0.64 -16.93 33.85
N VAL A 45 -1.12 -17.82 32.98
CA VAL A 45 -1.07 -17.60 31.53
C VAL A 45 -2.42 -17.09 31.06
N GLU A 46 -2.48 -15.87 30.53
CA GLU A 46 -3.70 -15.28 29.97
C GLU A 46 -3.44 -14.72 28.58
N ALA A 47 -4.34 -15.01 27.64
CA ALA A 47 -4.25 -14.50 26.27
C ALA A 47 -5.55 -13.80 25.87
N GLU A 48 -5.45 -12.52 25.50
CA GLU A 48 -6.58 -11.70 25.07
C GLU A 48 -6.71 -11.67 23.54
N VAL A 49 -7.81 -12.21 23.00
CA VAL A 49 -8.09 -12.28 21.56
C VAL A 49 -9.44 -11.62 21.21
N ASP A 50 -9.63 -11.25 19.95
CA ASP A 50 -10.82 -10.51 19.46
C ASP A 50 -11.96 -11.38 18.98
N THR A 51 -11.75 -12.69 18.80
CA THR A 51 -12.80 -13.59 18.31
C THR A 51 -12.93 -14.83 19.17
N GLY A 52 -14.17 -15.28 19.36
CA GLY A 52 -14.45 -16.51 20.12
C GLY A 52 -13.93 -17.77 19.44
N VAL A 53 -13.78 -17.77 18.11
CA VAL A 53 -13.23 -18.92 17.36
C VAL A 53 -11.75 -19.11 17.70
N VAL A 54 -10.97 -18.02 17.71
CA VAL A 54 -9.55 -18.06 18.13
C VAL A 54 -9.42 -18.48 19.59
N ALA A 55 -10.28 -17.97 20.48
CA ALA A 55 -10.27 -18.35 21.89
C ALA A 55 -10.52 -19.86 22.09
N ARG A 56 -11.52 -20.42 21.38
CA ARG A 56 -11.80 -21.86 21.41
C ARG A 56 -10.65 -22.68 20.85
N ARG A 57 -10.07 -22.26 19.72
CA ARG A 57 -8.90 -22.91 19.12
C ARG A 57 -7.71 -22.98 20.08
N LEU A 58 -7.41 -21.85 20.74
CA LEU A 58 -6.34 -21.78 21.73
C LEU A 58 -6.63 -22.69 22.92
N LYS A 59 -7.85 -22.64 23.48
CA LYS A 59 -8.28 -23.53 24.57
C LYS A 59 -8.10 -25.01 24.20
N THR A 60 -8.58 -25.43 23.03
CA THR A 60 -8.43 -26.81 22.54
C THR A 60 -6.95 -27.18 22.38
N SER A 61 -6.14 -26.29 21.81
CA SER A 61 -4.71 -26.56 21.63
C SER A 61 -3.94 -26.64 22.96
N ILE A 62 -4.30 -25.82 23.95
CA ILE A 62 -3.71 -25.91 25.30
C ILE A 62 -4.04 -27.28 25.92
N ALA A 63 -5.29 -27.72 25.82
CA ALA A 63 -5.70 -29.01 26.38
C ALA A 63 -5.05 -30.21 25.65
N GLU A 64 -5.09 -30.24 24.32
CA GLU A 64 -4.62 -31.38 23.54
C GLU A 64 -3.10 -31.49 23.43
N VAL A 65 -2.39 -30.35 23.34
CA VAL A 65 -0.92 -30.34 23.13
C VAL A 65 -0.15 -30.36 24.44
N TYR A 66 -0.71 -29.75 25.49
CA TYR A 66 -0.01 -29.52 26.76
C TYR A 66 -0.73 -30.14 27.97
N GLY A 67 -1.96 -30.65 27.82
CA GLY A 67 -2.68 -31.32 28.90
C GLY A 67 -3.27 -30.38 29.96
N HIS A 68 -3.21 -29.06 29.76
CA HIS A 68 -3.67 -28.09 30.75
C HIS A 68 -5.12 -27.67 30.51
N GLN A 69 -5.89 -27.50 31.60
CA GLN A 69 -7.25 -26.98 31.55
C GLN A 69 -7.23 -25.44 31.47
N SER A 70 -8.06 -24.87 30.60
CA SER A 70 -8.19 -23.42 30.43
C SER A 70 -9.65 -22.96 30.48
N GLU A 71 -9.83 -21.78 31.07
CA GLU A 71 -11.11 -21.07 31.15
C GLU A 71 -11.18 -20.01 30.04
N VAL A 72 -12.36 -19.78 29.49
CA VAL A 72 -12.61 -18.69 28.55
C VAL A 72 -13.55 -17.70 29.20
N VAL A 73 -13.08 -16.47 29.38
CA VAL A 73 -13.86 -15.36 29.93
C VAL A 73 -14.21 -14.40 28.80
N VAL A 74 -15.49 -14.05 28.69
CA VAL A 74 -15.96 -13.05 27.72
C VAL A 74 -15.97 -11.69 28.41
N ILE A 75 -15.23 -10.74 27.83
CA ILE A 75 -15.19 -9.35 28.28
C ILE A 75 -16.09 -8.53 27.36
N ALA A 76 -17.16 -7.98 27.94
CA ALA A 76 -18.08 -7.10 27.25
C ALA A 76 -17.37 -5.84 26.72
N PRO A 77 -17.81 -5.27 25.58
CA PRO A 77 -17.26 -4.01 25.10
C PRO A 77 -17.46 -2.91 26.15
N GLY A 78 -16.46 -2.05 26.32
CA GLY A 78 -16.48 -0.97 27.32
C GLY A 78 -15.41 0.08 27.08
N GLY A 79 -15.75 1.35 27.34
CA GLY A 79 -14.84 2.49 27.19
C GLY A 79 -14.31 2.67 25.77
N LEU A 80 -12.98 2.84 25.63
CA LEU A 80 -12.28 2.97 24.33
C LEU A 80 -12.28 1.67 23.49
N ARG A 81 -12.71 0.53 24.04
CA ARG A 81 -12.64 -0.78 23.37
C ARG A 81 -13.95 -1.05 22.61
N ARG A 82 -13.87 -1.02 21.27
CA ARG A 82 -15.03 -1.07 20.37
C ARG A 82 -15.66 -2.46 20.16
N GLY A 83 -15.13 -3.53 20.72
CA GLY A 83 -15.61 -4.90 20.48
C GLY A 83 -15.46 -5.84 21.67
N GLN A 84 -16.20 -6.95 21.64
CA GLN A 84 -16.06 -8.04 22.61
C GLN A 84 -14.65 -8.62 22.56
N ARG A 85 -14.09 -8.97 23.72
CA ARG A 85 -12.79 -9.63 23.83
C ARG A 85 -12.95 -10.94 24.59
N TYR A 86 -12.08 -11.88 24.29
CA TYR A 86 -12.08 -13.20 24.88
C TYR A 86 -10.73 -13.42 25.54
N VAL A 87 -10.74 -13.77 26.83
CA VAL A 87 -9.54 -14.11 27.57
C VAL A 87 -9.52 -15.60 27.79
N VAL A 88 -8.49 -16.26 27.26
CA VAL A 88 -8.20 -17.67 27.58
C VAL A 88 -7.18 -17.66 28.71
N ARG A 89 -7.54 -18.25 29.86
CA ARG A 89 -6.67 -18.23 31.05
C ARG A 89 -6.41 -19.62 31.62
N VAL A 90 -5.18 -19.81 32.09
CA VAL A 90 -4.69 -21.00 32.79
C VAL A 90 -4.14 -20.54 34.14
N VAL A 91 -4.96 -20.71 35.17
CA VAL A 91 -4.65 -20.29 36.55
C VAL A 91 -3.92 -21.39 37.31
N ARG A 92 -4.40 -22.64 37.20
CA ARG A 92 -3.71 -23.80 37.76
C ARG A 92 -2.61 -24.20 36.80
N GLU A 93 -1.41 -24.49 37.32
CA GLU A 93 -0.25 -24.93 36.53
C GLU A 93 0.22 -23.92 35.46
N GLY A 94 -0.10 -22.63 35.61
CA GLY A 94 0.29 -21.58 34.68
C GLY A 94 1.82 -21.51 34.46
N GLU A 95 2.61 -21.73 35.51
CA GLU A 95 4.07 -21.84 35.40
C GLU A 95 4.54 -23.00 34.50
N SER A 96 3.89 -24.17 34.62
CA SER A 96 4.21 -25.35 33.79
C SER A 96 3.94 -25.03 32.32
N LEU A 97 2.75 -24.51 32.02
CA LEU A 97 2.40 -24.10 30.66
C LEU A 97 3.37 -23.04 30.14
N ALA A 98 3.68 -22.01 30.94
CA ALA A 98 4.59 -20.94 30.56
C ALA A 98 6.00 -21.43 30.21
N ARG A 99 6.51 -22.45 30.91
CA ARG A 99 7.79 -23.10 30.57
C ARG A 99 7.67 -23.92 29.28
N GLN A 100 6.60 -24.71 29.13
CA GLN A 100 6.39 -25.57 27.95
C GLN A 100 6.17 -24.76 26.65
N THR A 101 5.53 -23.59 26.74
CA THR A 101 5.31 -22.67 25.61
C THR A 101 6.47 -21.69 25.42
N GLY A 102 7.48 -21.73 26.30
CA GLY A 102 8.65 -20.87 26.24
C GLY A 102 8.36 -19.39 26.48
N LEU A 103 7.31 -19.08 27.25
CA LEU A 103 7.12 -17.76 27.87
C LEU A 103 8.11 -17.54 29.02
N LEU A 104 8.51 -18.64 29.68
CA LEU A 104 9.58 -18.69 30.67
C LEU A 104 10.72 -19.58 30.17
N ASP A 105 11.96 -19.21 30.51
CA ASP A 105 13.11 -20.09 30.33
C ASP A 105 13.21 -21.13 31.46
N ASN A 106 14.19 -22.04 31.36
CA ASN A 106 14.43 -23.08 32.38
C ASN A 106 14.78 -22.49 33.76
N ARG A 107 15.26 -21.25 33.82
CA ARG A 107 15.59 -20.53 35.05
C ARG A 107 14.40 -19.72 35.60
N GLY A 108 13.22 -19.82 34.98
CA GLY A 108 12.02 -19.09 35.38
C GLY A 108 12.01 -17.61 34.98
N ARG A 109 12.87 -17.20 34.04
CA ARG A 109 12.93 -15.82 33.56
C ARG A 109 12.03 -15.62 32.34
N PRO A 110 11.33 -14.48 32.21
CA PRO A 110 10.53 -14.18 31.03
C PRO A 110 11.36 -14.15 29.74
N VAL A 111 10.85 -14.81 28.71
CA VAL A 111 11.43 -14.79 27.36
C VAL A 111 10.93 -13.55 26.62
N ARG A 112 11.85 -12.69 26.17
CA ARG A 112 11.51 -11.44 25.47
C ARG A 112 11.04 -11.65 24.03
N GLY A 113 11.69 -12.55 23.29
CA GLY A 113 11.35 -12.86 21.90
C GLY A 113 10.35 -14.01 21.77
N LEU A 114 10.53 -14.78 20.70
CA LEU A 114 9.96 -16.13 20.58
C LEU A 114 10.95 -17.17 21.13
N PRO A 115 10.47 -18.32 21.63
CA PRO A 115 11.36 -19.32 22.20
C PRO A 115 12.26 -19.97 21.13
N PRO A 116 13.46 -20.47 21.52
CA PRO A 116 14.43 -21.02 20.58
C PRO A 116 13.87 -22.13 19.67
N GLN A 117 13.01 -23.01 20.19
CA GLN A 117 12.38 -24.05 19.38
C GLN A 117 11.50 -23.52 18.23
N VAL A 118 10.94 -22.31 18.37
CA VAL A 118 10.16 -21.66 17.32
C VAL A 118 11.08 -20.88 16.38
N VAL A 119 12.08 -20.20 16.93
CA VAL A 119 13.07 -19.46 16.14
C VAL A 119 13.92 -20.37 15.27
N ALA A 120 14.28 -21.56 15.76
CA ALA A 120 15.03 -22.58 15.03
C ALA A 120 14.13 -23.56 14.24
N GLY A 121 12.81 -23.37 14.29
CA GLY A 121 11.85 -24.18 13.54
C GLY A 121 12.00 -24.06 12.02
N GLY A 122 11.47 -25.05 11.30
CA GLY A 122 11.49 -25.07 9.84
C GLY A 122 10.47 -24.11 9.23
N THR A 123 10.22 -24.29 7.93
CA THR A 123 9.26 -23.47 7.16
C THR A 123 7.84 -23.59 7.73
N GLU A 124 7.38 -24.81 8.02
CA GLU A 124 6.02 -25.04 8.56
C GLU A 124 5.85 -24.44 9.96
N GLU A 125 6.83 -24.58 10.85
CA GLU A 125 6.79 -23.94 12.17
C GLU A 125 6.87 -22.40 12.06
N SER A 126 7.59 -21.88 11.08
CA SER A 126 7.65 -20.43 10.80
C SER A 126 6.30 -19.89 10.33
N ALA A 127 5.61 -20.62 9.45
CA ALA A 127 4.24 -20.32 9.04
C ALA A 127 3.27 -20.38 10.23
N ALA A 128 3.42 -21.38 11.09
CA ALA A 128 2.61 -21.53 12.30
C ALA A 128 2.86 -20.39 13.31
N ALA A 129 4.11 -19.96 13.48
CA ALA A 129 4.45 -18.81 14.32
C ALA A 129 3.81 -17.52 13.80
N TRP A 130 3.84 -17.30 12.48
CA TRP A 130 3.16 -16.18 11.83
C TRP A 130 1.64 -16.23 12.00
N ARG A 131 1.03 -17.41 11.82
CA ARG A 131 -0.39 -17.61 12.08
C ARG A 131 -0.76 -17.25 13.52
N GLY A 132 -0.02 -17.76 14.50
CA GLY A 132 -0.25 -17.43 15.92
C GLY A 132 -0.15 -15.93 16.22
N ALA A 133 0.88 -15.27 15.68
CA ALA A 133 1.07 -13.83 15.84
C ALA A 133 -0.05 -13.01 15.16
N PHE A 134 -0.51 -13.44 13.97
CA PHE A 134 -1.62 -12.80 13.26
C PHE A 134 -2.94 -12.97 14.01
N LEU A 135 -3.24 -14.15 14.53
CA LEU A 135 -4.45 -14.40 15.33
C LEU A 135 -4.49 -13.50 16.58
N ALA A 136 -3.34 -13.25 17.23
CA ALA A 136 -3.23 -12.33 18.37
C ALA A 136 -3.51 -10.87 17.97
N HIS A 137 -2.61 -10.30 17.15
CA HIS A 137 -2.58 -8.85 16.87
C HIS A 137 -2.23 -8.53 15.41
N GLY A 138 -2.62 -9.40 14.49
CA GLY A 138 -2.51 -9.18 13.05
C GLY A 138 -3.59 -8.26 12.50
N SER A 139 -3.22 -7.52 11.46
CA SER A 139 -4.10 -6.67 10.68
C SER A 139 -3.70 -6.70 9.21
N LEU A 140 -4.70 -6.66 8.33
CA LEU A 140 -4.53 -6.57 6.89
C LEU A 140 -5.31 -5.35 6.37
N THR A 141 -4.56 -4.35 5.91
CA THR A 141 -5.10 -3.14 5.28
C THR A 141 -5.41 -3.44 3.82
N GLU A 142 -6.63 -3.11 3.36
CA GLU A 142 -7.09 -3.43 2.01
C GLU A 142 -6.20 -2.85 0.90
N PRO A 143 -6.15 -3.49 -0.29
CA PRO A 143 -5.42 -2.95 -1.43
C PRO A 143 -5.94 -1.55 -1.82
N GLY A 144 -5.01 -0.61 -1.95
CA GLY A 144 -5.32 0.80 -2.19
C GLY A 144 -4.04 1.65 -2.27
N ARG A 145 -4.10 2.88 -1.77
CA ARG A 145 -2.93 3.78 -1.75
C ARG A 145 -1.81 3.25 -0.84
N SER A 146 -2.18 2.56 0.24
CA SER A 146 -1.25 1.91 1.17
C SER A 146 -1.81 0.56 1.56
N SER A 147 -1.19 -0.51 1.04
CA SER A 147 -1.42 -1.88 1.47
C SER A 147 -0.38 -2.28 2.52
N SER A 148 -0.83 -2.93 3.59
CA SER A 148 0.07 -3.54 4.55
C SER A 148 -0.57 -4.71 5.27
N LEU A 149 0.25 -5.74 5.53
CA LEU A 149 0.00 -6.73 6.56
C LEU A 149 0.89 -6.38 7.74
N GLU A 150 0.30 -6.16 8.92
CA GLU A 150 1.01 -5.73 10.11
C GLU A 150 0.70 -6.59 11.32
N ILE A 151 1.72 -6.89 12.11
CA ILE A 151 1.61 -7.51 13.43
C ILE A 151 2.09 -6.51 14.47
N THR A 152 1.27 -6.24 15.49
CA THR A 152 1.73 -5.51 16.67
C THR A 152 2.51 -6.46 17.58
N CYS A 153 3.73 -6.09 17.95
CA CYS A 153 4.66 -6.94 18.70
C CYS A 153 4.76 -6.50 20.16
N PRO A 154 5.01 -7.43 21.10
CA PRO A 154 5.20 -7.12 22.52
C PRO A 154 6.59 -6.55 22.84
N GLY A 155 7.45 -6.36 21.84
CA GLY A 155 8.81 -5.83 21.97
C GLY A 155 9.67 -6.12 20.74
N PRO A 156 10.87 -5.53 20.66
CA PRO A 156 11.72 -5.60 19.48
C PRO A 156 12.28 -7.01 19.24
N GLU A 157 12.57 -7.78 20.28
CA GLU A 157 13.07 -9.16 20.14
C GLU A 157 12.03 -10.10 19.51
N ALA A 158 10.74 -9.91 19.85
CA ALA A 158 9.64 -10.67 19.24
C ALA A 158 9.43 -10.24 17.77
N ALA A 159 9.57 -8.94 17.48
CA ALA A 159 9.50 -8.43 16.12
C ALA A 159 10.62 -9.02 15.24
N LEU A 160 11.87 -9.01 15.72
CA LEU A 160 13.01 -9.58 15.01
C LEU A 160 12.88 -11.09 14.77
N ALA A 161 12.40 -11.84 15.76
CA ALA A 161 12.14 -13.26 15.61
C ALA A 161 11.11 -13.54 14.50
N LEU A 162 10.05 -12.73 14.43
CA LEU A 162 9.01 -12.86 13.42
C LEU A 162 9.49 -12.44 12.01
N VAL A 163 10.35 -11.42 11.91
CA VAL A 163 11.06 -11.07 10.66
C VAL A 163 11.91 -12.24 10.17
N GLY A 164 12.65 -12.90 11.07
CA GLY A 164 13.42 -14.09 10.75
C GLY A 164 12.55 -15.25 10.25
N ALA A 165 11.38 -15.47 10.88
CA ALA A 165 10.41 -16.45 10.42
C ALA A 165 9.85 -16.12 9.03
N ALA A 166 9.55 -14.84 8.74
CA ALA A 166 9.09 -14.43 7.41
C ALA A 166 10.15 -14.68 6.33
N ARG A 167 11.42 -14.38 6.64
CA ARG A 167 12.53 -14.61 5.71
C ARG A 167 12.62 -16.09 5.31
N ARG A 168 12.41 -17.02 6.24
CA ARG A 168 12.38 -18.46 5.94
C ARG A 168 11.21 -18.87 5.04
N LEU A 169 10.11 -18.13 5.09
CA LEU A 169 8.97 -18.31 4.17
C LEU A 169 9.21 -17.66 2.80
N GLY A 170 10.37 -17.03 2.56
CA GLY A 170 10.66 -16.27 1.35
C GLY A 170 10.02 -14.88 1.33
N VAL A 171 9.48 -14.41 2.46
CA VAL A 171 8.72 -13.15 2.55
C VAL A 171 9.59 -12.05 3.16
N GLN A 172 9.76 -10.95 2.44
CA GLN A 172 10.46 -9.77 2.97
C GLN A 172 9.54 -8.98 3.90
N SER A 173 9.97 -8.81 5.16
CA SER A 173 9.27 -8.03 6.18
C SER A 173 10.23 -7.10 6.90
N LYS A 174 9.70 -6.03 7.52
CA LYS A 174 10.50 -5.05 8.27
C LYS A 174 9.95 -4.88 9.67
N ALA A 175 10.83 -4.93 10.67
CA ALA A 175 10.52 -4.45 12.01
C ALA A 175 10.61 -2.92 12.03
N ARG A 176 9.66 -2.25 12.69
CA ARG A 176 9.66 -0.81 12.91
C ARG A 176 8.97 -0.47 14.21
N GLU A 177 9.39 0.61 14.84
CA GLU A 177 8.67 1.21 15.96
C GLU A 177 7.74 2.31 15.44
N VAL A 178 6.48 2.31 15.86
CA VAL A 178 5.51 3.35 15.53
C VAL A 178 4.83 3.81 16.82
N ARG A 179 5.12 5.05 17.24
CA ARG A 179 4.57 5.67 18.47
C ARG A 179 4.84 4.81 19.72
N GLY A 180 6.08 4.33 19.89
CA GLY A 180 6.45 3.49 21.03
C GLY A 180 5.96 2.03 20.95
N VAL A 181 5.44 1.60 19.80
CA VAL A 181 4.93 0.24 19.60
C VAL A 181 5.68 -0.45 18.47
N ASP A 182 6.33 -1.56 18.80
CA ASP A 182 7.00 -2.42 17.82
C ASP A 182 6.00 -3.11 16.90
N ARG A 183 6.32 -3.13 15.60
CA ARG A 183 5.51 -3.76 14.57
C ARG A 183 6.38 -4.47 13.55
N VAL A 184 5.88 -5.60 13.04
CA VAL A 184 6.40 -6.20 11.81
C VAL A 184 5.44 -5.91 10.68
N VAL A 185 5.97 -5.46 9.55
CA VAL A 185 5.17 -5.02 8.40
C VAL A 185 5.67 -5.64 7.10
N VAL A 186 4.72 -6.14 6.31
CA VAL A 186 4.88 -6.51 4.90
C VAL A 186 4.06 -5.52 4.08
N ARG A 187 4.67 -4.91 3.06
CA ARG A 187 4.01 -3.91 2.19
C ARG A 187 3.87 -4.36 0.75
N ASP A 188 4.80 -5.20 0.30
CA ASP A 188 4.75 -5.73 -1.04
C ASP A 188 3.52 -6.63 -1.21
N GLY A 189 2.73 -6.38 -2.25
CA GLY A 189 1.43 -7.03 -2.40
C GLY A 189 1.53 -8.53 -2.68
N GLU A 190 2.61 -8.96 -3.35
CA GLU A 190 2.83 -10.37 -3.70
C GLU A 190 3.35 -11.13 -2.49
N ALA A 191 4.27 -10.52 -1.75
CA ALA A 191 4.73 -11.01 -0.47
C ALA A 191 3.59 -11.13 0.56
N ILE A 192 2.59 -10.23 0.54
CA ILE A 192 1.37 -10.36 1.37
C ILE A 192 0.56 -11.59 0.95
N SER A 193 0.29 -11.76 -0.35
CA SER A 193 -0.47 -12.93 -0.86
C SER A 193 0.23 -14.24 -0.51
N GLN A 194 1.54 -14.33 -0.78
CA GLN A 194 2.38 -15.47 -0.41
C GLN A 194 2.31 -15.77 1.09
N LEU A 195 2.40 -14.75 1.94
CA LEU A 195 2.34 -14.94 3.39
C LEU A 195 0.96 -15.44 3.84
N LEU A 196 -0.13 -14.93 3.26
CA LEU A 196 -1.49 -15.40 3.54
C LEU A 196 -1.63 -16.89 3.20
N VAL A 197 -1.19 -17.32 2.02
CA VAL A 197 -1.19 -18.73 1.61
C VAL A 197 -0.37 -19.58 2.57
N GLN A 198 0.86 -19.18 2.87
CA GLN A 198 1.77 -19.92 3.76
C GLN A 198 1.23 -20.04 5.18
N MET A 199 0.57 -19.01 5.72
CA MET A 199 -0.08 -19.07 7.04
C MET A 199 -1.29 -20.03 7.06
N GLY A 200 -1.87 -20.33 5.90
CA GLY A 200 -3.05 -21.17 5.73
C GLY A 200 -4.35 -20.39 5.54
N ALA A 201 -4.27 -19.23 4.88
CA ALA A 201 -5.42 -18.41 4.46
C ALA A 201 -5.50 -18.22 2.92
N PRO A 202 -5.54 -19.31 2.12
CA PRO A 202 -5.57 -19.22 0.66
C PRO A 202 -6.84 -18.56 0.11
N GLU A 203 -8.01 -18.73 0.73
CA GLU A 203 -9.25 -18.13 0.23
C GLU A 203 -9.18 -16.61 0.33
N VAL A 204 -8.67 -16.09 1.45
CA VAL A 204 -8.45 -14.65 1.59
C VAL A 204 -7.32 -14.14 0.69
N ALA A 205 -6.31 -14.96 0.38
CA ALA A 205 -5.28 -14.60 -0.60
C ALA A 205 -5.87 -14.38 -2.01
N VAL A 206 -6.82 -15.22 -2.45
CA VAL A 206 -7.53 -15.01 -3.72
C VAL A 206 -8.30 -13.69 -3.70
N VAL A 207 -9.06 -13.42 -2.63
CA VAL A 207 -9.82 -12.16 -2.49
C VAL A 207 -8.87 -10.95 -2.47
N TRP A 208 -7.70 -11.08 -1.84
CA TRP A 208 -6.66 -10.06 -1.83
C TRP A 208 -6.16 -9.75 -3.24
N ASP A 209 -5.81 -10.78 -4.00
CA ASP A 209 -5.26 -10.64 -5.35
C ASP A 209 -6.29 -10.07 -6.32
N GLU A 210 -7.55 -10.51 -6.25
CA GLU A 210 -8.64 -9.92 -7.04
C GLU A 210 -8.82 -8.41 -6.77
N ARG A 211 -8.80 -8.02 -5.49
CA ARG A 211 -8.92 -6.61 -5.09
C ARG A 211 -7.73 -5.80 -5.54
N ARG A 212 -6.52 -6.37 -5.47
CA ARG A 212 -5.29 -5.73 -5.94
C ARG A 212 -5.33 -5.52 -7.46
N ALA A 213 -5.66 -6.54 -8.24
CA ALA A 213 -5.74 -6.46 -9.70
C ALA A 213 -6.75 -5.41 -10.15
N ARG A 214 -7.95 -5.39 -9.55
CA ARG A 214 -8.97 -4.36 -9.83
C ARG A 214 -8.48 -2.94 -9.56
N ARG A 215 -7.67 -2.74 -8.52
CA ARG A 215 -7.10 -1.44 -8.17
C ARG A 215 -6.01 -1.01 -9.14
N GLU A 216 -5.16 -1.94 -9.57
CA GLU A 216 -4.10 -1.68 -10.54
C GLU A 216 -4.67 -1.23 -11.90
N VAL A 217 -5.69 -1.94 -12.40
CA VAL A 217 -6.41 -1.58 -13.64
C VAL A 217 -7.00 -0.17 -13.54
N ARG A 218 -7.72 0.13 -12.45
CA ARG A 218 -8.30 1.47 -12.21
C ARG A 218 -7.24 2.55 -12.08
N GLY A 219 -6.13 2.25 -11.40
CA GLY A 219 -5.02 3.18 -11.22
C GLY A 219 -4.34 3.54 -12.54
N THR A 220 -4.20 2.57 -13.45
CA THR A 220 -3.65 2.81 -14.79
C THR A 220 -4.64 3.58 -15.68
N ALA A 221 -5.92 3.21 -15.68
CA ALA A 221 -6.96 3.94 -16.42
C ALA A 221 -7.07 5.41 -15.97
N ASN A 222 -7.06 5.67 -14.65
CA ASN A 222 -7.11 7.03 -14.13
C ASN A 222 -5.85 7.84 -14.48
N ARG A 223 -4.67 7.21 -14.46
CA ARG A 223 -3.43 7.88 -14.86
C ARG A 223 -3.47 8.27 -16.34
N LEU A 224 -3.97 7.39 -17.20
CA LEU A 224 -4.13 7.66 -18.62
C LEU A 224 -5.13 8.80 -18.88
N ALA A 225 -6.32 8.73 -18.27
CA ALA A 225 -7.33 9.77 -18.42
C ALA A 225 -6.84 11.15 -17.94
N ASN A 226 -6.11 11.20 -16.81
CA ASN A 226 -5.51 12.44 -16.32
C ASN A 226 -4.41 12.98 -17.25
N PHE A 227 -3.64 12.09 -17.87
CA PHE A 227 -2.61 12.46 -18.84
C PHE A 227 -3.24 13.04 -20.11
N ASP A 228 -4.31 12.43 -20.61
CA ASP A 228 -5.04 12.91 -21.80
C ASP A 228 -5.70 14.27 -21.55
N ASP A 229 -6.38 14.46 -20.41
CA ASP A 229 -6.97 15.75 -20.02
C ASP A 229 -5.90 16.85 -19.88
N ALA A 230 -4.77 16.53 -19.22
CA ALA A 230 -3.67 17.48 -19.06
C ALA A 230 -3.05 17.88 -20.41
N ASN A 231 -2.83 16.91 -21.32
CA ASN A 231 -2.28 17.18 -22.64
C ASN A 231 -3.24 17.98 -23.53
N LEU A 232 -4.54 17.66 -23.49
CA LEU A 232 -5.56 18.39 -24.23
C LEU A 232 -5.64 19.84 -23.76
N ARG A 233 -5.64 20.08 -22.43
CA ARG A 233 -5.63 21.44 -21.87
C ARG A 233 -4.37 22.22 -22.24
N ARG A 234 -3.18 21.63 -22.13
CA ARG A 234 -1.92 22.29 -22.53
C ARG A 234 -1.93 22.63 -24.03
N SER A 235 -2.37 21.69 -24.86
CA SER A 235 -2.42 21.88 -26.32
C SER A 235 -3.42 22.97 -26.71
N ALA A 236 -4.59 23.02 -26.06
CA ALA A 236 -5.58 24.06 -26.27
C ALA A 236 -5.07 25.44 -25.86
N ARG A 237 -4.41 25.57 -24.69
CA ARG A 237 -3.79 26.83 -24.26
C ARG A 237 -2.71 27.30 -25.22
N ALA A 238 -1.83 26.39 -25.64
CA ALA A 238 -0.79 26.71 -26.61
C ALA A 238 -1.36 27.14 -27.97
N ALA A 239 -2.45 26.51 -28.42
CA ALA A 239 -3.14 26.90 -29.66
C ALA A 239 -3.75 28.30 -29.57
N VAL A 240 -4.39 28.64 -28.44
CA VAL A 240 -4.96 29.97 -28.18
C VAL A 240 -3.86 31.03 -28.12
N ALA A 241 -2.78 30.79 -27.37
CA ALA A 241 -1.64 31.71 -27.27
C ALA A 241 -0.97 31.91 -28.64
N ALA A 242 -0.72 30.82 -29.37
CA ALA A 242 -0.16 30.91 -30.73
C ALA A 242 -1.08 31.69 -31.68
N GLY A 243 -2.40 31.51 -31.58
CA GLY A 243 -3.38 32.27 -32.38
C GLY A 243 -3.28 33.78 -32.13
N ALA A 244 -3.28 34.21 -30.87
CA ALA A 244 -3.16 35.63 -30.52
C ALA A 244 -1.81 36.24 -30.94
N ARG A 245 -0.71 35.49 -30.79
CA ARG A 245 0.61 35.93 -31.24
C ARG A 245 0.71 36.05 -32.76
N VAL A 246 0.10 35.11 -33.49
CA VAL A 246 0.04 35.14 -34.96
C VAL A 246 -0.77 36.35 -35.43
N GLU A 247 -1.89 36.66 -34.78
CA GLU A 247 -2.71 37.85 -35.06
C GLU A 247 -1.85 39.12 -34.93
N ARG A 248 -1.10 39.23 -33.83
CA ARG A 248 -0.16 40.34 -33.62
C ARG A 248 1.00 40.36 -34.62
N ALA A 249 1.53 39.20 -35.01
CA ALA A 249 2.60 39.10 -36.00
C ALA A 249 2.17 39.64 -37.38
N PHE A 250 0.91 39.45 -37.77
CA PHE A 250 0.35 40.01 -39.00
C PHE A 250 0.28 41.53 -38.94
N GLU A 251 -0.07 42.12 -37.79
CA GLU A 251 -0.08 43.58 -37.60
C GLU A 251 1.33 44.19 -37.72
N ILE A 252 2.35 43.50 -37.19
CA ILE A 252 3.74 43.99 -37.16
C ILE A 252 4.41 43.88 -38.54
N LEU A 253 4.23 42.75 -39.23
CA LEU A 253 4.93 42.45 -40.49
C LEU A 253 4.18 42.96 -41.74
N GLY A 254 2.85 43.03 -41.70
CA GLY A 254 2.02 43.58 -42.78
C GLY A 254 2.34 42.98 -44.16
N ALA A 255 2.80 43.86 -45.06
CA ALA A 255 3.12 43.50 -46.45
C ALA A 255 4.46 42.75 -46.62
N ASP A 256 5.37 42.85 -45.64
CA ASP A 256 6.72 42.25 -45.71
C ASP A 256 6.75 40.78 -45.31
N LEU A 257 5.58 40.19 -45.01
CA LEU A 257 5.47 38.80 -44.55
C LEU A 257 5.66 37.80 -45.70
N PRO A 258 6.64 36.87 -45.63
CA PRO A 258 6.84 35.84 -46.65
C PRO A 258 5.64 34.90 -46.81
N GLU A 259 5.31 34.54 -48.05
CA GLU A 259 4.09 33.78 -48.39
C GLU A 259 3.96 32.45 -47.63
N HIS A 260 5.03 31.65 -47.60
CA HIS A 260 5.04 30.37 -46.90
C HIS A 260 4.83 30.47 -45.37
N LEU A 261 5.04 31.65 -44.77
CA LEU A 261 4.75 31.93 -43.36
C LEU A 261 3.34 32.50 -43.19
N ARG A 262 2.87 33.29 -44.16
CA ARG A 262 1.50 33.81 -44.25
C ARG A 262 0.48 32.68 -44.27
N GLU A 263 0.66 31.70 -45.16
CA GLU A 263 -0.22 30.51 -45.27
C GLU A 263 -0.40 29.80 -43.91
N ALA A 264 0.70 29.57 -43.18
CA ALA A 264 0.66 28.89 -41.89
C ALA A 264 0.00 29.73 -40.79
N GLY A 265 0.17 31.05 -40.84
CA GLY A 265 -0.48 31.98 -39.94
C GLY A 265 -1.98 32.08 -40.17
N GLU A 266 -2.40 32.19 -41.43
CA GLU A 266 -3.81 32.21 -41.83
C GLU A 266 -4.52 30.92 -41.42
N LEU A 267 -3.90 29.76 -41.64
CA LEU A 267 -4.41 28.47 -41.16
C LEU A 267 -4.60 28.43 -39.64
N ARG A 268 -3.64 28.98 -38.87
CA ARG A 268 -3.74 29.07 -37.41
C ARG A 268 -4.86 30.03 -36.95
N LEU A 269 -5.08 31.14 -37.66
CA LEU A 269 -6.15 32.09 -37.34
C LEU A 269 -7.53 31.56 -37.73
N ALA A 270 -7.64 30.84 -38.85
CA ALA A 270 -8.88 30.21 -39.32
C ALA A 270 -9.31 29.06 -38.38
N HIS A 271 -8.35 28.33 -37.82
CA HIS A 271 -8.60 27.19 -36.95
C HIS A 271 -7.93 27.35 -35.57
N LYS A 272 -8.37 28.37 -34.81
CA LYS A 272 -7.77 28.74 -33.51
C LYS A 272 -7.74 27.59 -32.48
N GLN A 273 -8.64 26.63 -32.58
CA GLN A 273 -8.76 25.49 -31.65
C GLN A 273 -8.08 24.20 -32.15
N ALA A 274 -7.63 24.16 -33.41
CA ALA A 274 -7.03 22.96 -33.98
C ALA A 274 -5.62 22.73 -33.43
N SER A 275 -5.28 21.47 -33.19
CA SER A 275 -3.91 21.04 -32.94
C SER A 275 -3.01 21.31 -34.15
N LEU A 276 -1.69 21.31 -33.95
CA LEU A 276 -0.72 21.44 -35.05
C LEU A 276 -0.80 20.28 -36.05
N GLU A 277 -1.24 19.11 -35.59
CA GLU A 277 -1.43 17.93 -36.43
C GLU A 277 -2.65 18.09 -37.34
N GLU A 278 -3.77 18.55 -36.78
CA GLU A 278 -4.98 18.88 -37.56
C GLU A 278 -4.72 20.02 -38.56
N LEU A 279 -3.97 21.06 -38.17
CA LEU A 279 -3.55 22.11 -39.12
C LEU A 279 -2.71 21.56 -40.28
N GLY A 280 -1.85 20.60 -40.01
CA GLY A 280 -1.04 19.95 -41.05
C GLY A 280 -1.87 19.16 -42.05
N GLN A 281 -2.93 18.50 -41.58
CA GLN A 281 -3.87 17.76 -42.43
C GLN A 281 -4.75 18.68 -43.29
N ILE A 282 -5.12 19.86 -42.76
CA ILE A 282 -5.98 20.84 -43.47
C ILE A 282 -5.16 21.68 -44.47
N ALA A 283 -3.85 21.83 -44.26
CA ALA A 283 -2.98 22.57 -45.17
C ALA A 283 -3.00 21.97 -46.59
N ASP A 284 -2.90 22.85 -47.60
CA ASP A 284 -2.76 22.46 -49.01
C ASP A 284 -1.49 23.08 -49.61
N PRO A 285 -0.47 22.28 -49.96
CA PRO A 285 -0.39 20.82 -49.80
C PRO A 285 -0.29 20.38 -48.32
N PRO A 286 -0.70 19.15 -47.97
CA PRO A 286 -0.62 18.64 -46.60
C PRO A 286 0.78 18.74 -46.01
N LEU A 287 0.86 19.22 -44.77
CA LEU A 287 2.10 19.43 -44.04
C LEU A 287 2.18 18.50 -42.83
N THR A 288 3.40 18.15 -42.43
CA THR A 288 3.61 17.49 -41.14
C THR A 288 3.41 18.47 -40.00
N LYS A 289 3.05 17.95 -38.81
CA LYS A 289 2.96 18.72 -37.57
C LYS A 289 4.18 19.62 -37.34
N ASP A 290 5.38 19.10 -37.55
CA ASP A 290 6.63 19.82 -37.34
C ASP A 290 6.88 20.91 -38.39
N ALA A 291 6.43 20.69 -39.63
CA ALA A 291 6.51 21.72 -40.69
C ALA A 291 5.61 22.92 -40.35
N VAL A 292 4.37 22.68 -39.92
CA VAL A 292 3.45 23.74 -39.46
C VAL A 292 4.02 24.46 -38.23
N ALA A 293 4.46 23.70 -37.22
CA ALA A 293 5.07 24.26 -36.02
C ALA A 293 6.30 25.12 -36.32
N GLY A 294 7.16 24.66 -37.23
CA GLY A 294 8.34 25.38 -37.67
C GLY A 294 8.02 26.67 -38.42
N ARG A 295 6.99 26.67 -39.28
CA ARG A 295 6.53 27.88 -39.98
C ARG A 295 5.96 28.91 -39.00
N ILE A 296 5.07 28.50 -38.08
CA ILE A 296 4.52 29.40 -37.05
C ILE A 296 5.62 29.97 -36.16
N ARG A 297 6.58 29.14 -35.72
CA ARG A 297 7.70 29.63 -34.89
C ARG A 297 8.56 30.67 -35.61
N ARG A 298 8.85 30.46 -36.90
CA ARG A 298 9.61 31.42 -37.71
C ARG A 298 8.84 32.72 -37.91
N LEU A 299 7.54 32.64 -38.20
CA LEU A 299 6.66 33.81 -38.29
C LEU A 299 6.75 34.69 -37.05
N LEU A 300 6.59 34.09 -35.86
CA LEU A 300 6.65 34.81 -34.60
C LEU A 300 8.04 35.41 -34.35
N ALA A 301 9.11 34.64 -34.57
CA ALA A 301 10.48 35.15 -34.39
C ALA A 301 10.81 36.31 -35.34
N THR A 302 10.32 36.29 -36.58
CA THR A 302 10.48 37.39 -37.54
C THR A 302 9.70 38.63 -37.08
N ALA A 303 8.48 38.45 -36.57
CA ALA A 303 7.67 39.55 -36.04
C ALA A 303 8.29 40.17 -34.78
N ASP A 304 8.76 39.36 -33.84
CA ASP A 304 9.39 39.81 -32.59
C ASP A 304 10.67 40.61 -32.88
N LYS A 305 11.51 40.13 -33.80
CA LYS A 305 12.69 40.88 -34.27
C LYS A 305 12.31 42.23 -34.89
N ARG A 306 11.26 42.25 -35.71
CA ARG A 306 10.80 43.49 -36.34
C ARG A 306 10.23 44.48 -35.31
N ALA A 307 9.54 43.98 -34.29
CA ALA A 307 9.04 44.79 -33.18
C ALA A 307 10.18 45.48 -32.42
N GLU A 308 11.25 44.73 -32.15
CA GLU A 308 12.47 45.25 -31.50
C GLU A 308 13.14 46.36 -32.33
N GLU A 309 13.30 46.16 -33.65
CA GLU A 309 13.84 47.16 -34.56
C GLU A 309 13.01 48.46 -34.60
N LEU A 310 11.69 48.33 -34.44
CA LEU A 310 10.75 49.46 -34.46
C LEU A 310 10.51 50.08 -33.08
N GLY A 311 11.04 49.48 -32.00
CA GLY A 311 10.81 49.92 -30.63
C GLY A 311 9.36 49.79 -30.14
N ILE A 312 8.60 48.85 -30.71
CA ILE A 312 7.20 48.58 -30.34
C ILE A 312 7.08 47.27 -29.53
N PRO A 313 5.98 47.05 -28.78
CA PRO A 313 5.77 45.79 -28.08
C PRO A 313 5.68 44.59 -29.04
N ASP A 314 6.30 43.49 -28.62
CA ASP A 314 6.43 42.22 -29.36
C ASP A 314 5.11 41.42 -29.46
N THR A 315 5.17 40.18 -29.96
CA THR A 315 3.98 39.33 -30.11
C THR A 315 3.42 38.83 -28.79
N GLU A 316 4.15 38.92 -27.67
CA GLU A 316 3.73 38.42 -26.36
C GLU A 316 3.05 39.51 -25.50
N ALA A 317 3.26 40.80 -25.82
CA ALA A 317 2.79 41.95 -25.05
C ALA A 317 1.28 42.02 -24.78
N GLY A 318 0.45 41.30 -25.54
CA GLY A 318 -1.02 41.24 -25.39
C GLY A 318 -1.55 39.96 -24.74
N LEU A 319 -0.67 39.00 -24.38
CA LEU A 319 -1.11 37.73 -23.80
C LEU A 319 -1.41 37.87 -22.31
N ALA A 320 -2.52 37.28 -21.87
CA ALA A 320 -2.80 37.12 -20.45
C ALA A 320 -1.67 36.29 -19.80
N PRO A 321 -1.23 36.61 -18.56
CA PRO A 321 -0.16 35.89 -17.87
C PRO A 321 -0.36 34.37 -17.79
N GLU A 322 -1.62 33.92 -17.73
CA GLU A 322 -2.03 32.52 -17.66
C GLU A 322 -1.78 31.72 -18.95
N LEU A 323 -1.48 32.41 -20.05
CA LEU A 323 -1.15 31.84 -21.36
C LEU A 323 0.36 31.87 -21.66
N LEU A 324 1.17 32.48 -20.77
CA LEU A 324 2.62 32.64 -20.91
C LEU A 324 3.42 31.52 -20.19
N ASP A 325 2.80 30.73 -19.32
CA ASP A 325 3.46 29.61 -18.60
C ASP A 325 3.17 28.22 -19.25
N PRO A 326 4.18 27.31 -19.31
CA PRO A 326 4.06 25.96 -19.92
C PRO A 326 3.29 24.89 -19.09
#